data_AF-A0AB33ZUV6-F1
#
_entry.id   AF-A0AB33ZUV6-F1
#
_cell.length_a   1.000
_cell.length_b   1.000
_cell.length_c   1.000
_cell.angle_alpha   90.00
_cell.angle_beta   90.00
_cell.angle_gamma   90.00
#
_symmetry.space_group_name_H-M   'P 1'
#
loop_
_entity.id
_entity.type
_entity.pdbx_description
1 polymer ?
#
loop_
_entity_poly.entity_id
_entity_poly.type
_entity_poly.pdbx_seq_one_letter_code
_entity_poly.pdbx_strand_id
1 'polypeptide(L)'
;MTIGELLKQTRQSLGLTQTEMAAGIVSTSYYSKVERNIHQISADELIAILNRHHIDSSAFFAHFSNFNSQEKRDFLKEIGDAYEKKDKQELLTIKKDIDQLPDSRQKKYYQLQIDLVLNVYLTKAADIPAELRNDLKKFVFQDNNWNENSLQLFRETIRVYDIDELSFLVNAILAKYHQPAELPIKTQEILGGICINFLDKCYEHNTPELIKQPLQYISKLSNASELLLVKILKNYYQAVFNKNADEVKVISGVLEKAGWKDFVSVLPHLNS
;
A
#
# COMPACT_ATOMS: atom_id res chain seq x y z
N MET A 1 8.76 26.61 5.55
CA MET A 1 9.08 26.44 6.98
C MET A 1 10.36 25.64 7.12
N THR A 2 11.24 25.93 8.08
CA THR A 2 12.45 25.13 8.34
C THR A 2 12.34 24.27 9.60
N ILE A 3 13.24 23.32 9.78
CA ILE A 3 13.32 22.51 11.01
C ILE A 3 13.53 23.40 12.25
N GLY A 4 14.39 24.43 12.13
CA GLY A 4 14.62 25.40 13.21
C GLY A 4 13.36 26.18 13.60
N GLU A 5 12.59 26.62 12.61
CA GLU A 5 11.31 27.31 12.85
C GLU A 5 10.29 26.40 13.52
N LEU A 6 10.19 25.14 13.08
CA LEU A 6 9.27 24.17 13.66
C LEU A 6 9.67 23.78 15.09
N LEU A 7 10.97 23.60 15.36
CA LEU A 7 11.49 23.40 16.70
C LEU A 7 11.13 24.57 17.63
N LYS A 8 11.23 25.81 17.14
CA LYS A 8 10.83 27.00 17.88
C LYS A 8 9.34 27.01 18.21
N GLN A 9 8.49 26.70 17.24
CA GLN A 9 7.04 26.61 17.46
C GLN A 9 6.69 25.52 18.47
N THR A 10 7.30 24.34 18.32
CA THR A 10 7.09 23.18 19.21
C THR A 10 7.55 23.50 20.64
N ARG A 11 8.72 24.13 20.78
CA ARG A 11 9.21 24.59 22.08
C ARG A 11 8.23 25.57 22.74
N GLN A 12 7.75 26.55 21.97
CA GLN A 12 6.83 27.57 22.47
C GLN A 12 5.47 26.97 22.88
N SER A 13 4.94 26.00 22.13
CA SER A 13 3.68 25.32 22.48
C SER A 13 3.81 24.48 23.75
N LEU A 14 4.99 23.95 24.03
CA LEU A 14 5.32 23.25 25.28
C LEU A 14 5.63 24.21 26.44
N GLY A 15 5.68 25.53 26.20
CA GLY A 15 6.01 26.53 27.22
C GLY A 15 7.48 26.50 27.68
N LEU A 16 8.37 25.88 26.90
CA LEU A 16 9.76 25.67 27.29
C LEU A 16 10.68 26.84 26.90
N THR A 17 11.69 27.10 27.72
CA THR A 17 12.83 27.94 27.37
C THR A 17 13.79 27.22 26.41
N GLN A 18 14.67 27.96 25.74
CA GLN A 18 15.68 27.36 24.85
C GLN A 18 16.62 26.41 25.60
N THR A 19 16.93 26.70 26.86
CA THR A 19 17.76 25.83 27.71
C THR A 19 17.05 24.53 28.05
N GLU A 20 15.77 24.61 28.45
CA GLU A 20 14.98 23.43 28.77
C GLU A 20 14.78 22.55 27.53
N MET A 21 14.50 23.14 26.38
CA MET A 21 14.35 22.40 25.12
C MET A 21 15.66 21.73 24.69
N ALA A 22 16.78 22.44 24.78
CA ALA A 22 18.10 21.88 24.47
C ALA A 22 18.49 20.73 25.39
N ALA A 23 17.99 20.72 26.64
CA ALA A 23 18.05 19.62 27.60
C ALA A 23 19.45 19.01 27.84
N GLY A 24 20.51 19.79 27.59
CA GLY A 24 21.91 19.33 27.67
C GLY A 24 22.36 18.45 26.50
N ILE A 25 21.50 18.19 25.52
CA ILE A 25 21.83 17.45 24.28
C ILE A 25 22.74 18.32 23.40
N VAL A 26 22.40 19.61 23.33
CA VAL A 26 23.22 20.65 22.70
C VAL A 26 23.31 21.85 23.63
N SER A 27 24.27 22.75 23.39
CA SER A 27 24.33 24.00 24.15
C SER A 27 23.15 24.92 23.81
N THR A 28 22.66 25.70 24.79
CA THR A 28 21.58 26.70 24.57
C THR A 28 21.93 27.67 23.45
N SER A 29 23.19 28.11 23.35
CA SER A 29 23.67 29.02 22.29
C SER A 29 23.55 28.38 20.91
N TYR A 30 23.94 27.11 20.79
CA TYR A 30 23.80 26.35 19.54
C TYR A 30 22.33 26.16 19.18
N TYR A 31 21.50 25.71 20.13
CA TYR A 31 20.05 25.52 19.91
C TYR A 31 19.36 26.82 19.48
N SER A 32 19.70 27.95 20.10
CA SER A 32 19.19 29.28 19.73
C SER A 32 19.56 29.69 18.30
N LYS A 33 20.72 29.24 17.81
CA LYS A 33 21.13 29.45 16.40
C LYS A 33 20.41 28.50 15.45
N VAL A 34 20.12 27.27 15.87
CA VAL A 34 19.28 26.31 15.11
C VAL A 34 17.88 26.88 14.91
N GLU A 35 17.21 27.37 15.97
CA GLU A 35 15.87 27.99 15.86
C GLU A 35 15.81 29.20 14.93
N ARG A 36 16.96 29.84 14.69
CA ARG A 36 17.11 31.00 13.79
C ARG A 36 17.64 30.62 12.40
N ASN A 37 17.76 29.33 12.10
CA ASN A 37 18.31 28.81 10.84
C ASN A 37 19.75 29.26 10.54
N ILE A 38 20.52 29.64 11.56
CA ILE A 38 21.92 30.04 11.43
C ILE A 38 22.82 28.80 11.44
N HIS A 39 22.44 27.77 12.20
CA HIS A 39 23.10 26.47 12.22
C HIS A 39 22.12 25.37 11.83
N GLN A 40 22.63 24.36 11.13
CA GLN A 40 21.92 23.10 10.93
C GLN A 40 22.11 22.23 12.16
N ILE A 41 21.06 21.48 12.53
CA ILE A 41 21.09 20.43 13.56
C ILE A 41 21.26 19.08 12.87
N SER A 42 22.04 18.17 13.47
CA SER A 42 22.14 16.80 12.96
C SER A 42 20.84 16.01 13.21
N ALA A 43 20.63 14.94 12.44
CA ALA A 43 19.48 14.06 12.64
C ALA A 43 19.49 13.42 14.04
N ASP A 44 20.66 12.99 14.52
CA ASP A 44 20.82 12.35 15.83
C ASP A 44 20.47 13.31 16.97
N GLU A 45 20.96 14.56 16.92
CA GLU A 45 20.62 15.59 17.91
C GLU A 45 19.14 15.96 17.88
N LEU A 46 18.55 16.10 16.68
CA LEU A 46 17.13 16.37 16.52
C LEU A 46 16.28 15.27 17.15
N ILE A 47 16.55 14.00 16.79
CA ILE A 47 15.81 12.85 17.32
C ILE A 47 15.99 12.76 18.84
N ALA A 48 17.19 12.99 19.35
CA ALA A 48 17.44 13.02 20.79
C ALA A 48 16.62 14.10 21.50
N ILE A 49 16.53 15.31 20.94
CA ILE A 49 15.71 16.40 21.49
C ILE A 49 14.23 16.03 21.48
N LEU A 50 13.72 15.50 20.36
CA LEU A 50 12.31 15.08 20.26
C LEU A 50 11.96 14.00 21.29
N ASN A 51 12.78 12.96 21.39
CA ASN A 51 12.59 11.87 22.34
C ASN A 51 12.65 12.34 23.80
N ARG A 52 13.57 13.26 24.12
CA ARG A 52 13.74 13.82 25.47
C ARG A 52 12.49 14.54 25.99
N HIS A 53 11.71 15.12 25.07
CA HIS A 53 10.47 15.83 25.38
C HIS A 53 9.21 15.05 24.99
N HIS A 54 9.36 13.74 24.72
CA HIS A 54 8.26 12.85 24.31
C HIS A 54 7.46 13.35 23.10
N ILE A 55 8.14 14.05 22.18
CA ILE A 55 7.54 14.50 20.93
C ILE A 55 7.61 13.34 19.94
N ASP A 56 6.46 12.94 19.40
CA ASP A 56 6.39 11.93 18.36
C ASP A 56 7.11 12.42 17.10
N SER A 57 8.19 11.74 16.73
CA SER A 57 9.02 12.11 15.58
C SER A 57 8.23 12.05 14.28
N SER A 58 7.32 11.09 14.13
CA SER A 58 6.50 10.93 12.93
C SER A 58 5.54 12.10 12.79
N ALA A 59 4.89 12.51 13.87
CA ALA A 59 4.00 13.68 13.89
C ALA A 59 4.78 14.98 13.64
N PHE A 60 5.97 15.14 14.23
CA PHE A 60 6.84 16.30 13.99
C PHE A 60 7.22 16.42 12.52
N PHE A 61 7.70 15.33 11.91
CA PHE A 61 8.08 15.34 10.49
C PHE A 61 6.86 15.43 9.56
N ALA A 62 5.71 14.84 9.92
CA ALA A 62 4.47 15.03 9.16
C ALA A 62 4.04 16.50 9.15
N HIS A 63 4.11 17.19 10.29
CA HIS A 63 3.84 18.62 10.37
C HIS A 63 4.84 19.42 9.53
N PHE A 64 6.13 19.08 9.60
CA PHE A 64 7.15 19.69 8.75
C PHE A 64 6.88 19.48 7.25
N SER A 65 6.50 18.27 6.86
CA SER A 65 6.18 17.91 5.48
C SER A 65 4.94 18.64 4.98
N ASN A 66 3.87 18.74 5.76
CA ASN A 66 2.63 19.42 5.35
C ASN A 66 2.83 20.92 5.07
N PHE A 67 3.75 21.57 5.77
CA PHE A 67 4.08 22.98 5.55
C PHE A 67 5.03 23.23 4.38
N ASN A 68 5.78 22.19 3.97
CA ASN A 68 6.77 22.28 2.90
C ASN A 68 6.39 21.46 1.67
N SER A 69 5.26 20.76 1.69
CA SER A 69 4.75 20.06 0.55
C SER A 69 4.26 21.11 -0.45
N GLN A 70 5.01 21.28 -1.54
CA GLN A 70 4.34 21.14 -2.83
C GLN A 70 3.69 19.75 -2.77
N GLU A 71 2.36 19.67 -2.82
CA GLU A 71 1.64 18.40 -2.78
C GLU A 71 2.33 17.43 -3.74
N LYS A 72 3.05 16.44 -3.18
CA LYS A 72 3.62 15.39 -4.00
C LYS A 72 2.42 14.60 -4.47
N ARG A 73 2.09 14.77 -5.75
CA ARG A 73 1.03 14.01 -6.41
C ARG A 73 1.24 12.53 -6.16
N ASP A 74 0.19 11.91 -5.62
CA ASP A 74 0.13 10.46 -5.51
C ASP A 74 -0.48 9.92 -6.79
N PHE A 75 0.39 9.70 -7.78
CA PHE A 75 -0.02 9.24 -9.10
C PHE A 75 -0.82 7.93 -9.04
N LEU A 76 -0.52 7.00 -8.12
CA LEU A 76 -1.28 5.75 -8.03
C LEU A 76 -2.70 5.99 -7.55
N LYS A 77 -2.86 6.86 -6.53
CA LYS A 77 -4.18 7.24 -6.03
C LYS A 77 -4.98 7.94 -7.13
N GLU A 78 -4.38 8.91 -7.83
CA GLU A 78 -5.05 9.63 -8.92
C GLU A 78 -5.45 8.70 -10.07
N ILE A 79 -4.58 7.74 -10.44
CA ILE A 79 -4.90 6.71 -11.43
C ILE A 79 -6.11 5.88 -10.96
N GLY A 80 -6.14 5.47 -9.69
CA GLY A 80 -7.25 4.71 -9.10
C GLY A 80 -8.57 5.50 -9.12
N ASP A 81 -8.55 6.74 -8.62
CA ASP A 81 -9.72 7.62 -8.57
C ASP A 81 -10.29 7.90 -9.97
N ALA A 82 -9.42 8.10 -10.97
CA ALA A 82 -9.82 8.31 -12.35
C ALA A 82 -10.39 7.02 -12.99
N TYR A 83 -9.82 5.86 -12.67
CA TYR A 83 -10.34 4.57 -13.11
C TYR A 83 -11.74 4.29 -12.57
N GLU A 84 -11.99 4.52 -11.27
CA GLU A 84 -13.30 4.34 -10.64
C GLU A 84 -14.38 5.19 -11.30
N LYS A 85 -14.04 6.44 -11.64
CA LYS A 85 -14.91 7.36 -12.38
C LYS A 85 -15.01 7.05 -13.88
N LYS A 86 -14.22 6.09 -14.38
CA LYS A 86 -14.05 5.76 -15.79
C LYS A 86 -13.62 6.97 -16.63
N ASP A 87 -12.85 7.89 -16.02
CA ASP A 87 -12.42 9.13 -16.65
C ASP A 87 -11.14 8.93 -17.47
N LYS A 88 -11.34 8.56 -18.74
CA LYS A 88 -10.24 8.36 -19.69
C LYS A 88 -9.41 9.63 -19.91
N GLN A 89 -10.06 10.79 -19.91
CA GLN A 89 -9.38 12.04 -20.23
C GLN A 89 -8.43 12.43 -19.10
N GLU A 90 -8.86 12.24 -17.86
CA GLU A 90 -8.02 12.43 -16.69
C GLU A 90 -6.82 11.47 -16.70
N LEU A 91 -7.03 10.18 -16.99
CA LEU A 91 -5.93 9.22 -17.13
C LEU A 91 -4.90 9.63 -18.19
N LEU A 92 -5.33 10.21 -19.31
CA LEU A 92 -4.40 10.71 -20.33
C LEU A 92 -3.63 11.96 -19.86
N THR A 93 -4.26 12.84 -19.08
CA THR A 93 -3.59 13.98 -18.44
C THR A 93 -2.53 13.49 -17.45
N ILE A 94 -2.91 12.58 -16.55
CA ILE A 94 -2.00 11.97 -15.57
C ILE A 94 -0.81 11.31 -16.28
N LYS A 95 -1.04 10.61 -17.40
CA LYS A 95 0.04 10.00 -18.19
C LYS A 95 1.05 11.02 -18.69
N LYS A 96 0.57 12.14 -19.24
CA LYS A 96 1.42 13.24 -19.71
C LYS A 96 2.25 13.84 -18.58
N ASP A 97 1.68 13.94 -17.39
CA ASP A 97 2.39 14.48 -16.21
C ASP A 97 3.46 13.49 -15.70
N ILE A 98 3.16 12.19 -15.71
CA ILE A 98 4.15 11.13 -15.41
C ILE A 98 5.31 11.19 -16.41
N ASP A 99 5.04 11.39 -17.69
CA ASP A 99 6.07 11.43 -18.74
C ASP A 99 7.05 12.61 -18.57
N GLN A 100 6.62 13.69 -17.92
CA GLN A 100 7.45 14.86 -17.57
C GLN A 100 8.35 14.63 -16.35
N LEU A 101 8.14 13.57 -15.57
CA LEU A 101 8.99 13.27 -14.42
C LEU A 101 10.43 12.96 -14.86
N PRO A 102 11.43 13.24 -14.01
CA PRO A 102 12.79 12.76 -14.23
C PRO A 102 12.85 11.24 -14.36
N ASP A 103 13.72 10.76 -15.24
CA ASP A 103 13.90 9.33 -15.47
C ASP A 103 14.33 8.63 -14.17
N SER A 104 13.51 7.68 -13.75
CA SER A 104 13.66 6.98 -12.50
C SER A 104 12.88 5.67 -12.55
N ARG A 105 13.24 4.73 -11.67
CA ARG A 105 12.48 3.50 -11.49
C ARG A 105 11.01 3.78 -11.12
N GLN A 106 10.78 4.84 -10.33
CA GLN A 106 9.43 5.27 -9.94
C GLN A 106 8.61 5.76 -11.14
N LYS A 107 9.20 6.57 -12.02
CA LYS A 107 8.55 7.00 -13.26
C LYS A 107 8.14 5.81 -14.12
N LYS A 108 9.05 4.87 -14.37
CA LYS A 108 8.75 3.67 -15.17
C LYS A 108 7.61 2.86 -14.56
N TYR A 109 7.56 2.74 -13.24
CA TYR A 109 6.44 2.09 -12.56
C TYR A 109 5.10 2.79 -12.80
N TYR A 110 5.04 4.11 -12.64
CA TYR A 110 3.82 4.88 -12.91
C TYR A 110 3.36 4.75 -14.37
N GLN A 111 4.31 4.75 -15.32
CA GLN A 111 4.01 4.51 -16.74
C GLN A 111 3.39 3.14 -16.96
N LEU A 112 3.97 2.09 -16.36
CA LEU A 112 3.43 0.73 -16.48
C LEU A 112 2.03 0.59 -15.86
N GLN A 113 1.80 1.22 -14.70
CA GLN A 113 0.50 1.20 -14.04
C GLN A 113 -0.57 1.92 -14.85
N ILE A 114 -0.27 3.11 -15.38
CA ILE A 114 -1.25 3.86 -16.16
C ILE A 114 -1.52 3.21 -17.52
N ASP A 115 -0.52 2.58 -18.13
CA ASP A 115 -0.71 1.79 -19.35
C ASP A 115 -1.56 0.54 -19.09
N LEU A 116 -1.42 -0.10 -17.94
CA LEU A 116 -2.28 -1.23 -17.54
C LEU A 116 -3.74 -0.77 -17.40
N VAL A 117 -3.99 0.35 -16.73
CA VAL A 117 -5.35 0.89 -16.59
C VAL A 117 -5.94 1.28 -17.94
N LEU A 118 -5.21 2.06 -18.74
CA LEU A 118 -5.71 2.59 -20.02
C LEU A 118 -5.97 1.50 -21.05
N ASN A 119 -5.08 0.51 -21.17
CA ASN A 119 -5.14 -0.48 -22.25
C ASN A 119 -5.89 -1.76 -21.87
N VAL A 120 -6.05 -2.05 -20.58
CA VAL A 120 -6.66 -3.29 -20.09
C VAL A 120 -7.92 -3.02 -19.28
N TYR A 121 -7.78 -2.35 -18.13
CA TYR A 121 -8.90 -2.25 -17.18
C TYR A 121 -10.04 -1.36 -17.66
N LEU A 122 -9.70 -0.23 -18.29
CA LEU A 122 -10.70 0.71 -18.80
C LEU A 122 -11.43 0.16 -20.04
N THR A 123 -10.70 -0.48 -20.94
CA THR A 123 -11.22 -1.06 -22.20
C THR A 123 -11.87 -2.42 -22.00
N LYS A 124 -11.68 -3.05 -20.84
CA LYS A 124 -12.04 -4.46 -20.58
C LYS A 124 -11.44 -5.37 -21.64
N ALA A 125 -10.17 -5.14 -22.00
CA ALA A 125 -9.48 -5.98 -22.97
C ALA A 125 -9.51 -7.45 -22.51
N ALA A 126 -9.68 -8.36 -23.46
CA ALA A 126 -9.69 -9.79 -23.18
C ALA A 126 -8.34 -10.26 -22.61
N ASP A 127 -7.25 -9.65 -23.09
CA ASP A 127 -5.89 -10.01 -22.71
C ASP A 127 -5.01 -8.79 -22.46
N ILE A 128 -3.99 -8.98 -21.62
CA ILE A 128 -2.93 -8.01 -21.37
C ILE A 128 -1.87 -8.14 -22.48
N PRO A 129 -1.50 -7.04 -23.18
CA PRO A 129 -0.48 -7.05 -24.22
C PRO A 129 0.82 -7.70 -23.74
N ALA A 130 1.42 -8.55 -24.57
CA ALA A 130 2.59 -9.36 -24.19
C ALA A 130 3.79 -8.51 -23.76
N GLU A 131 4.02 -7.37 -24.43
CA GLU A 131 5.09 -6.44 -24.08
C GLU A 131 4.88 -5.81 -22.71
N LEU A 132 3.67 -5.29 -22.44
CA LEU A 132 3.30 -4.73 -21.14
C LEU A 132 3.39 -5.78 -20.02
N ARG A 133 2.92 -7.00 -20.27
CA ARG A 133 3.05 -8.14 -19.36
C ARG A 133 4.52 -8.41 -19.01
N ASN A 134 5.38 -8.49 -20.03
CA ASN A 134 6.80 -8.77 -19.84
C ASN A 134 7.52 -7.65 -19.08
N ASP A 135 7.20 -6.39 -19.38
CA ASP A 135 7.76 -5.24 -18.68
C ASP A 135 7.35 -5.21 -17.20
N LEU A 136 6.07 -5.46 -16.91
CA LEU A 136 5.55 -5.55 -15.53
C LEU A 136 6.24 -6.68 -14.75
N LYS A 137 6.35 -7.87 -15.35
CA LYS A 137 7.06 -9.00 -14.72
C LYS A 137 8.52 -8.66 -14.42
N LYS A 138 9.27 -8.13 -15.41
CA LYS A 138 10.67 -7.70 -15.22
C LYS A 138 10.79 -6.66 -14.09
N PHE A 139 9.84 -5.74 -14.00
CA PHE A 139 9.83 -4.70 -12.99
C PHE A 139 9.67 -5.28 -11.56
N VAL A 140 8.78 -6.26 -11.38
CA VAL A 140 8.55 -6.94 -10.09
C VAL A 140 9.79 -7.73 -9.64
N PHE A 141 10.45 -8.44 -10.55
CA PHE A 141 11.58 -9.33 -10.22
C PHE A 141 12.95 -8.64 -10.17
N GLN A 142 13.03 -7.34 -10.42
CA GLN A 142 14.33 -6.64 -10.52
C GLN A 142 15.20 -6.77 -9.26
N ASP A 143 14.60 -6.80 -8.07
CA ASP A 143 15.33 -6.88 -6.79
C ASP A 143 15.36 -8.28 -6.18
N ASN A 144 14.61 -9.25 -6.73
CA ASN A 144 14.49 -10.66 -6.28
C ASN A 144 14.33 -10.93 -4.77
N ASN A 145 13.97 -9.92 -3.98
CA ASN A 145 14.06 -9.99 -2.52
C ASN A 145 12.71 -10.13 -1.82
N TRP A 146 11.58 -10.10 -2.53
CA TRP A 146 10.22 -10.15 -1.94
C TRP A 146 10.04 -9.22 -0.72
N ASN A 147 10.73 -8.08 -0.68
CA ASN A 147 10.51 -7.07 0.35
C ASN A 147 9.11 -6.45 0.20
N GLU A 148 8.69 -5.64 1.18
CA GLU A 148 7.35 -5.04 1.21
C GLU A 148 6.97 -4.33 -0.11
N ASN A 149 7.90 -3.56 -0.70
CA ASN A 149 7.67 -2.88 -1.97
C ASN A 149 7.43 -3.88 -3.11
N SER A 150 8.29 -4.88 -3.27
CA SER A 150 8.11 -5.90 -4.32
C SER A 150 6.86 -6.77 -4.12
N LEU A 151 6.45 -7.02 -2.86
CA LEU A 151 5.19 -7.71 -2.56
C LEU A 151 3.98 -6.86 -2.97
N GLN A 152 4.01 -5.56 -2.66
CA GLN A 152 2.96 -4.62 -3.08
C GLN A 152 2.86 -4.57 -4.61
N LEU A 153 3.99 -4.43 -5.30
CA LEU A 153 4.05 -4.46 -6.77
C LEU A 153 3.49 -5.77 -7.35
N PHE A 154 3.84 -6.91 -6.76
CA PHE A 154 3.33 -8.21 -7.17
C PHE A 154 1.81 -8.31 -6.96
N ARG A 155 1.29 -7.87 -5.82
CA ARG A 155 -0.15 -7.84 -5.51
C ARG A 155 -0.95 -7.09 -6.58
N GLU A 156 -0.46 -5.93 -7.00
CA GLU A 156 -1.12 -5.05 -7.98
C GLU A 156 -1.05 -5.60 -9.41
N THR A 157 -0.01 -6.37 -9.72
CA THR A 157 0.24 -6.92 -11.05
C THR A 157 -0.17 -8.38 -11.20
N ILE A 158 -0.79 -8.97 -10.17
CA ILE A 158 -1.09 -10.41 -10.12
C ILE A 158 -1.89 -10.93 -11.32
N ARG A 159 -2.71 -10.09 -11.96
CA ARG A 159 -3.48 -10.44 -13.17
C ARG A 159 -2.63 -10.70 -14.42
N VAL A 160 -1.34 -10.31 -14.43
CA VAL A 160 -0.44 -10.53 -15.58
C VAL A 160 0.17 -11.94 -15.66
N TYR A 161 -0.03 -12.74 -14.62
CA TYR A 161 0.51 -14.09 -14.49
C TYR A 161 -0.58 -15.12 -14.78
N ASP A 162 -0.18 -16.25 -15.36
CA ASP A 162 -1.08 -17.40 -15.46
C ASP A 162 -1.19 -18.14 -14.11
N ILE A 163 -2.13 -19.09 -14.04
CA ILE A 163 -2.43 -19.78 -12.78
C ILE A 163 -1.27 -20.63 -12.26
N ASP A 164 -0.45 -21.19 -13.15
CA ASP A 164 0.68 -22.04 -12.78
C ASP A 164 1.83 -21.20 -12.23
N GLU A 165 2.16 -20.09 -12.91
CA GLU A 165 3.10 -19.09 -12.44
C GLU A 165 2.68 -18.53 -11.07
N LEU A 166 1.40 -18.16 -10.92
CA LEU A 166 0.88 -17.64 -9.66
C LEU A 166 0.95 -18.66 -8.53
N SER A 167 0.57 -19.91 -8.79
CA SER A 167 0.66 -20.99 -7.81
C SER A 167 2.09 -21.13 -7.30
N PHE A 168 3.08 -21.16 -8.21
CA PHE A 168 4.48 -21.23 -7.82
C PHE A 168 4.93 -20.02 -6.98
N LEU A 169 4.66 -18.80 -7.48
CA LEU A 169 5.11 -17.56 -6.85
C LEU A 169 4.46 -17.32 -5.49
N VAL A 170 3.15 -17.49 -5.39
CA VAL A 170 2.41 -17.34 -4.14
C VAL A 170 2.94 -18.35 -3.12
N ASN A 171 3.09 -19.62 -3.48
CA ASN A 171 3.60 -20.63 -2.55
C ASN A 171 5.03 -20.32 -2.07
N ALA A 172 5.90 -19.82 -2.95
CA ALA A 172 7.25 -19.38 -2.58
C ALA A 172 7.23 -18.18 -1.60
N ILE A 173 6.37 -17.19 -1.85
CA ILE A 173 6.18 -16.04 -0.96
C ILE A 173 5.68 -16.50 0.42
N LEU A 174 4.65 -17.33 0.46
CA LEU A 174 4.05 -17.81 1.71
C LEU A 174 5.02 -18.70 2.51
N ALA A 175 5.88 -19.46 1.83
CA ALA A 175 6.95 -20.23 2.48
C ALA A 175 8.02 -19.32 3.09
N LYS A 176 8.43 -18.26 2.39
CA LYS A 176 9.36 -17.26 2.92
C LYS A 176 8.78 -16.57 4.16
N TYR A 177 7.50 -16.20 4.12
CA TYR A 177 6.79 -15.50 5.18
C TYR A 177 5.92 -16.45 6.04
N HIS A 178 6.45 -17.60 6.45
CA HIS A 178 5.66 -18.68 7.07
C HIS A 178 4.97 -18.33 8.43
N GLN A 179 5.46 -17.31 9.14
CA GLN A 179 4.91 -16.79 10.41
C GLN A 179 4.35 -15.37 10.24
N PRO A 180 3.19 -15.20 9.58
CA PRO A 180 2.69 -13.86 9.27
C PRO A 180 2.35 -13.01 10.50
N ALA A 181 1.92 -13.61 11.61
CA ALA A 181 1.52 -12.88 12.82
C ALA A 181 2.67 -12.06 13.44
N GLU A 182 3.92 -12.42 13.15
CA GLU A 182 5.12 -11.75 13.68
C GLU A 182 5.59 -10.58 12.79
N LEU A 183 4.97 -10.41 11.61
CA LEU A 183 5.31 -9.36 10.66
C LEU A 183 4.59 -8.05 11.01
N PRO A 184 5.09 -6.89 10.53
CA PRO A 184 4.34 -5.64 10.61
C PRO A 184 2.94 -5.77 10.00
N ILE A 185 1.94 -5.10 10.58
CA ILE A 185 0.54 -5.18 10.13
C ILE A 185 0.39 -4.86 8.64
N LYS A 186 1.12 -3.85 8.15
CA LYS A 186 1.15 -3.50 6.72
C LYS A 186 1.63 -4.66 5.84
N THR A 187 2.69 -5.35 6.24
CA THR A 187 3.18 -6.53 5.50
C THR A 187 2.15 -7.67 5.54
N GLN A 188 1.47 -7.88 6.67
CA GLN A 188 0.37 -8.86 6.78
C GLN A 188 -0.78 -8.53 5.84
N GLU A 189 -1.15 -7.26 5.72
CA GLU A 189 -2.21 -6.78 4.82
C GLU A 189 -1.86 -7.08 3.36
N ILE A 190 -0.62 -6.79 2.95
CA ILE A 190 -0.15 -7.04 1.58
C ILE A 190 -0.19 -8.53 1.25
N LEU A 191 0.34 -9.39 2.14
CA LEU A 191 0.34 -10.84 1.97
C LEU A 191 -1.09 -11.42 1.96
N GLY A 192 -1.96 -10.88 2.81
CA GLY A 192 -3.38 -11.19 2.81
C GLY A 192 -4.06 -10.82 1.50
N GLY A 193 -3.78 -9.62 0.97
CA GLY A 193 -4.28 -9.16 -0.32
C GLY A 193 -3.79 -10.01 -1.50
N ILE A 194 -2.54 -10.46 -1.48
CA ILE A 194 -2.02 -11.43 -2.47
C ILE A 194 -2.82 -12.72 -2.41
N CYS A 195 -3.08 -13.26 -1.22
CA CYS A 195 -3.88 -14.46 -1.05
C CYS A 195 -5.31 -14.30 -1.57
N ILE A 196 -5.98 -13.17 -1.28
CA ILE A 196 -7.33 -12.88 -1.79
C ILE A 196 -7.33 -12.79 -3.32
N ASN A 197 -6.41 -12.04 -3.92
CA ASN A 197 -6.35 -11.94 -5.38
C ASN A 197 -6.04 -13.29 -6.05
N PHE A 198 -5.25 -14.14 -5.40
CA PHE A 198 -4.99 -15.50 -5.88
C PHE A 198 -6.22 -16.41 -5.77
N LEU A 199 -7.00 -16.29 -4.69
CA LEU A 199 -8.29 -16.99 -4.55
C LEU A 199 -9.28 -16.57 -5.64
N ASP A 200 -9.33 -15.28 -5.98
CA ASP A 200 -10.10 -14.77 -7.12
C ASP A 200 -9.69 -15.44 -8.43
N LYS A 201 -8.38 -15.55 -8.66
CA LYS A 201 -7.85 -16.23 -9.85
C LYS A 201 -8.20 -17.72 -9.87
N CYS A 202 -8.15 -18.39 -8.73
CA CYS A 202 -8.54 -19.79 -8.62
C CYS A 202 -10.03 -19.98 -8.94
N TYR A 203 -10.89 -19.01 -8.58
CA TYR A 203 -12.30 -19.05 -8.93
C TYR A 203 -12.51 -18.88 -10.43
N GLU A 204 -11.86 -17.88 -11.06
CA GLU A 204 -11.92 -17.64 -12.51
C GLU A 204 -11.52 -18.88 -13.33
N HIS A 205 -10.50 -19.61 -12.87
CA HIS A 205 -9.94 -20.77 -13.57
C HIS A 205 -10.51 -22.12 -13.10
N ASN A 206 -11.45 -22.12 -12.13
CA ASN A 206 -12.02 -23.33 -11.54
C ASN A 206 -10.95 -24.32 -11.03
N THR A 207 -10.00 -23.82 -10.22
CA THR A 207 -8.89 -24.59 -9.61
C THR A 207 -9.02 -24.67 -8.07
N PRO A 208 -10.08 -25.31 -7.54
CA PRO A 208 -10.33 -25.38 -6.10
C PRO A 208 -9.22 -26.11 -5.32
N GLU A 209 -8.40 -26.92 -5.97
CA GLU A 209 -7.26 -27.63 -5.35
C GLU A 209 -6.17 -26.68 -4.83
N LEU A 210 -6.09 -25.45 -5.34
CA LEU A 210 -5.05 -24.48 -4.98
C LEU A 210 -5.40 -23.59 -3.78
N ILE A 211 -6.66 -23.62 -3.31
CA ILE A 211 -7.17 -22.62 -2.34
C ILE A 211 -6.75 -22.91 -0.90
N LYS A 212 -6.33 -24.14 -0.58
CA LYS A 212 -6.09 -24.56 0.80
C LYS A 212 -5.00 -23.73 1.47
N GLN A 213 -3.87 -23.55 0.80
CA GLN A 213 -2.72 -22.82 1.34
C GLN A 213 -3.01 -21.34 1.60
N PRO A 214 -3.56 -20.54 0.65
CA PRO A 214 -3.89 -19.14 0.92
C PRO A 214 -4.95 -18.96 2.02
N LEU A 215 -5.98 -19.82 2.10
CA LEU A 215 -6.98 -19.76 3.18
C LEU A 215 -6.37 -20.03 4.57
N GLN A 216 -5.49 -21.04 4.65
CA GLN A 216 -4.77 -21.36 5.88
C GLN A 216 -3.81 -20.24 6.28
N TYR A 217 -3.14 -19.61 5.30
CA TYR A 217 -2.24 -18.51 5.54
C TYR A 217 -2.97 -17.29 6.13
N ILE A 218 -4.09 -16.89 5.53
CA ILE A 218 -4.89 -15.76 6.03
C ILE A 218 -5.40 -16.04 7.46
N SER A 219 -5.69 -17.31 7.79
CA SER A 219 -6.12 -17.69 9.14
C SER A 219 -5.03 -17.52 10.20
N LYS A 220 -3.76 -17.40 9.81
CA LYS A 220 -2.62 -17.13 10.71
C LYS A 220 -2.34 -15.62 10.90
N LEU A 221 -3.01 -14.73 10.18
CA LEU A 221 -2.82 -13.29 10.34
C LEU A 221 -3.33 -12.81 11.71
N SER A 222 -2.76 -11.71 12.19
CA SER A 222 -3.13 -11.08 13.47
C SER A 222 -4.57 -10.54 13.45
N ASN A 223 -5.16 -10.31 14.63
CA ASN A 223 -6.46 -9.65 14.77
C ASN A 223 -6.27 -8.13 14.89
N ALA A 224 -6.00 -7.48 13.75
CA ALA A 224 -5.92 -6.03 13.63
C ALA A 224 -7.06 -5.50 12.75
N SER A 225 -7.51 -4.27 12.99
CA SER A 225 -8.58 -3.60 12.23
C SER A 225 -8.30 -3.54 10.72
N GLU A 226 -7.04 -3.30 10.38
CA GLU A 226 -6.50 -3.18 9.03
C GLU A 226 -6.63 -4.51 8.25
N LEU A 227 -6.72 -5.63 8.97
CA LEU A 227 -6.81 -6.98 8.39
C LEU A 227 -8.27 -7.49 8.33
N LEU A 228 -9.24 -6.71 8.82
CA LEU A 228 -10.63 -7.12 8.91
C LEU A 228 -11.20 -7.53 7.54
N LEU A 229 -11.02 -6.69 6.52
CA LEU A 229 -11.56 -6.95 5.18
C LEU A 229 -10.95 -8.21 4.57
N VAL A 230 -9.63 -8.40 4.69
CA VAL A 230 -8.93 -9.62 4.23
C VAL A 230 -9.54 -10.87 4.88
N LYS A 231 -9.83 -10.84 6.19
CA LYS A 231 -10.42 -11.98 6.90
C LYS A 231 -11.88 -12.22 6.51
N ILE A 232 -12.67 -11.17 6.27
CA ILE A 232 -14.04 -11.29 5.76
C ILE A 232 -14.01 -11.95 4.38
N LEU A 233 -13.15 -11.47 3.47
CA LEU A 233 -13.02 -12.01 2.12
C LEU A 233 -12.52 -13.46 2.13
N LYS A 234 -11.63 -13.83 3.04
CA LYS A 234 -11.22 -15.23 3.23
C LYS A 234 -12.44 -16.14 3.47
N ASN A 235 -13.33 -15.73 4.38
CA ASN A 235 -14.54 -16.50 4.67
C ASN A 235 -15.52 -16.49 3.49
N TYR A 236 -15.63 -15.36 2.78
CA TYR A 236 -16.43 -15.26 1.55
C TYR A 236 -15.98 -16.27 0.49
N TYR A 237 -14.70 -16.22 0.09
CA TYR A 237 -14.15 -17.14 -0.91
C TYR A 237 -14.28 -18.60 -0.45
N GLN A 238 -14.01 -18.88 0.83
CA GLN A 238 -14.21 -20.23 1.39
C GLN A 238 -15.66 -20.70 1.25
N ALA A 239 -16.64 -19.83 1.51
CA ALA A 239 -18.06 -20.14 1.33
C ALA A 239 -18.43 -20.36 -0.14
N VAL A 240 -17.90 -19.54 -1.05
CA VAL A 240 -18.08 -19.69 -2.50
C VAL A 240 -17.57 -21.06 -2.98
N PHE A 241 -16.32 -21.42 -2.66
CA PHE A 241 -15.76 -22.72 -3.06
C PHE A 241 -16.51 -23.91 -2.44
N ASN A 242 -17.06 -23.73 -1.24
CA ASN A 242 -17.87 -24.74 -0.56
C ASN A 242 -19.34 -24.77 -1.03
N LYS A 243 -19.74 -23.88 -1.95
CA LYS A 243 -21.14 -23.70 -2.39
C LYS A 243 -22.11 -23.41 -1.23
N ASN A 244 -21.64 -22.75 -0.19
CA ASN A 244 -22.46 -22.38 0.98
C ASN A 244 -23.17 -21.04 0.70
N ALA A 245 -24.37 -21.13 0.12
CA ALA A 245 -25.16 -19.95 -0.27
C ALA A 245 -25.59 -19.06 0.90
N ASP A 246 -25.87 -19.66 2.07
CA ASP A 246 -26.29 -18.91 3.26
C ASP A 246 -25.16 -18.02 3.76
N GLU A 247 -23.93 -18.57 3.87
CA GLU A 247 -22.77 -17.82 4.32
C GLU A 247 -22.38 -16.72 3.32
N VAL A 248 -22.42 -17.01 2.01
CA VAL A 248 -22.22 -16.00 0.96
C VAL A 248 -23.22 -14.85 1.14
N LYS A 249 -24.51 -15.15 1.32
CA LYS A 249 -25.56 -14.14 1.49
C LYS A 249 -25.37 -13.31 2.77
N VAL A 250 -24.97 -13.94 3.87
CA VAL A 250 -24.69 -13.25 5.13
C VAL A 250 -23.53 -12.27 4.95
N ILE A 251 -22.41 -12.72 4.40
CA ILE A 251 -21.22 -11.87 4.23
C ILE A 251 -21.49 -10.73 3.24
N SER A 252 -22.06 -11.02 2.08
CA SER A 252 -22.45 -9.98 1.10
C SER A 252 -23.39 -8.95 1.72
N GLY A 253 -24.40 -9.41 2.46
CA GLY A 253 -25.36 -8.49 3.11
C GLY A 253 -24.73 -7.57 4.15
N VAL A 254 -23.69 -8.01 4.87
CA VAL A 254 -22.93 -7.15 5.78
C VAL A 254 -22.15 -6.09 5.02
N LEU A 255 -21.44 -6.48 3.95
CA LEU A 255 -20.66 -5.56 3.11
C LEU A 255 -21.56 -4.52 2.42
N GLU A 256 -22.69 -4.95 1.87
CA GLU A 256 -23.68 -4.04 1.25
C GLU A 256 -24.23 -3.02 2.25
N LYS A 257 -24.61 -3.45 3.46
CA LYS A 257 -25.09 -2.55 4.52
C LYS A 257 -24.01 -1.58 4.99
N ALA A 258 -22.75 -1.94 4.87
CA ALA A 258 -21.60 -1.08 5.16
C ALA A 258 -21.26 -0.11 4.00
N GLY A 259 -22.04 -0.10 2.92
CA GLY A 259 -21.87 0.81 1.78
C GLY A 259 -21.06 0.24 0.61
N TRP A 260 -20.69 -1.04 0.63
CA TRP A 260 -19.80 -1.67 -0.36
C TRP A 260 -20.55 -2.42 -1.46
N LYS A 261 -21.73 -1.94 -1.87
CA LYS A 261 -22.58 -2.64 -2.84
C LYS A 261 -21.90 -2.86 -4.19
N ASP A 262 -21.22 -1.85 -4.72
CA ASP A 262 -20.54 -1.94 -6.01
C ASP A 262 -19.38 -2.95 -5.95
N PHE A 263 -18.66 -3.00 -4.83
CA PHE A 263 -17.61 -3.99 -4.59
C PHE A 263 -18.18 -5.42 -4.51
N VAL A 264 -19.28 -5.63 -3.79
CA VAL A 264 -19.95 -6.95 -3.73
C VAL A 264 -20.41 -7.41 -5.11
N SER A 265 -20.84 -6.48 -5.98
CA SER A 265 -21.31 -6.83 -7.33
C SER A 265 -20.26 -7.49 -8.22
N VAL A 266 -18.97 -7.23 -7.97
CA VAL A 266 -17.85 -7.78 -8.74
C VAL A 266 -17.21 -9.01 -8.09
N LEU A 267 -17.61 -9.38 -6.87
CA LEU A 267 -17.14 -10.62 -6.24
C LEU A 267 -17.74 -11.86 -6.93
N PRO A 268 -17.11 -13.04 -6.80
CA PRO A 268 -17.66 -14.30 -7.27
C PRO A 268 -19.08 -14.58 -6.75
N HIS A 269 -20.00 -14.93 -7.64
CA HIS A 269 -21.38 -15.33 -7.28
C HIS A 269 -21.57 -16.83 -7.48
N LEU A 270 -22.31 -17.47 -6.58
CA LEU A 270 -22.78 -18.84 -6.84
C LEU A 270 -23.78 -18.79 -8.00
N ASN A 271 -23.45 -19.45 -9.11
CA ASN A 271 -24.42 -19.67 -10.17
C ASN A 271 -25.61 -20.46 -9.58
N SER A 272 -26.81 -19.93 -9.81
CA SER A 272 -28.07 -20.55 -9.38
C SER A 272 -28.37 -21.81 -10.17
#